data_AF-A0A9W4WLB7-F1
#
_entry.id   AF-A0A9W4WLB7-F1
#
_cell.length_a   1.000
_cell.length_b   1.000
_cell.length_c   1.000
_cell.angle_alpha   90.00
_cell.angle_beta   90.00
_cell.angle_gamma   90.00
#
_symmetry.space_group_name_H-M   'P 1'
#
loop_
_entity.id
_entity.type
_entity.pdbx_description
1 polymer ?
#
loop_
_entity_poly.entity_id
_entity_poly.type
_entity_poly.pdbx_seq_one_letter_code
_entity_poly.pdbx_strand_id
1 'polypeptide(L)'
;MHFESLNTDFIYDLTHIIQQNEAGTRLEKFVCKNFRSVIISKTLCRECFKRGEIFVNGKAAESSRVLRKGDIIRLRINKLALERDRLKVPVVLILEDEYIAIICKKAGVPMRDLQESLAFVLDGGRGLVKKGKEYTCINKIQRAVNGLIIVSKSNEIKTKLTTLLKNGVIRQQYRILCHGKFPSSDDKSFFHKHAPPFALQHVDFTRSTSGEEKYLTTLDVVLDNSSTISSAGIREYFVQVCHPIVGSNSCSKELKSYKDKSIMMALLEVVFSHPITGEEVKVTIDEPEKFETVRQRELKFFEQKKRCIIEELQRHGIEITDNSDSDSLLMKPVAYITGEKEFFELRFFVNQDTMIPRKSTEYLVRAVIDIYFSKLDSGFWKDQKDGFNTFSILDCGTGSGCILISVLHYILSRKLEITETLPYLFGLGLDINSAALDIARKNVERHLNPFISNNNKCDFQNVDFSNLHNYEPLFNMCFDVLVCNPPYLDVDRPLTNDDPRNLEPSNALFAEEGGYKFYRLLYKSLEHAYINKLNILQQDGLIILEIGSKMAEKVKEIFAGWKCDKVIKDHQGLERCLLFSRKP
;
A
#
# COMPACT_ATOMS: atom_id res chain seq x y z
N MET A 1 -20.19 -27.44 -59.26
CA MET A 1 -20.03 -27.27 -57.80
C MET A 1 -20.41 -25.84 -57.46
N HIS A 2 -21.71 -25.62 -57.22
CA HIS A 2 -22.22 -24.34 -56.76
C HIS A 2 -21.83 -24.16 -55.29
N PHE A 3 -21.01 -23.16 -54.99
CA PHE A 3 -20.91 -22.64 -53.64
C PHE A 3 -22.17 -21.83 -53.38
N GLU A 4 -23.07 -22.40 -52.59
CA GLU A 4 -24.24 -21.70 -52.04
C GLU A 4 -23.80 -20.43 -51.31
N SER A 5 -24.55 -19.36 -51.54
CA SER A 5 -24.48 -18.11 -50.82
C SER A 5 -24.71 -18.35 -49.33
N LEU A 6 -23.64 -18.29 -48.52
CA LEU A 6 -23.74 -18.26 -47.07
C LEU A 6 -24.47 -16.98 -46.64
N ASN A 7 -25.70 -17.15 -46.14
CA ASN A 7 -26.52 -16.13 -45.49
C ASN A 7 -25.67 -15.21 -44.59
N THR A 8 -25.57 -13.95 -44.96
CA THR A 8 -24.83 -12.89 -44.25
C THR A 8 -25.43 -12.55 -42.86
N ASP A 9 -26.61 -13.07 -42.53
CA ASP A 9 -27.31 -12.74 -41.28
C ASP A 9 -26.71 -13.39 -40.02
N PHE A 10 -25.90 -14.44 -40.14
CA PHE A 10 -25.39 -15.23 -39.00
C PHE A 10 -23.92 -14.95 -38.63
N ILE A 11 -23.27 -13.98 -39.27
CA ILE A 11 -21.84 -13.68 -39.07
C ILE A 11 -21.67 -12.20 -38.72
N TYR A 12 -20.83 -11.89 -37.73
CA TYR A 12 -20.25 -10.56 -37.60
C TYR A 12 -19.03 -10.47 -38.50
N ASP A 13 -19.00 -9.51 -39.42
CA ASP A 13 -17.87 -9.24 -40.31
C ASP A 13 -17.41 -7.80 -40.11
N LEU A 14 -16.32 -7.61 -39.36
CA LEU A 14 -15.80 -6.31 -38.96
C LEU A 14 -14.34 -6.19 -39.39
N THR A 15 -13.94 -5.04 -39.94
CA THR A 15 -12.58 -4.79 -40.39
C THR A 15 -12.04 -3.50 -39.79
N HIS A 16 -10.75 -3.49 -39.42
CA HIS A 16 -10.04 -2.30 -38.92
C HIS A 16 -8.61 -2.27 -39.44
N ILE A 17 -8.13 -1.08 -39.80
CA ILE A 17 -6.76 -0.86 -40.27
C ILE A 17 -5.95 -0.19 -39.16
N ILE A 18 -4.82 -0.81 -38.78
CA ILE A 18 -4.03 -0.37 -37.64
C ILE A 18 -3.31 0.94 -37.90
N GLN A 19 -3.56 1.91 -37.02
CA GLN A 19 -2.94 3.23 -37.02
C GLN A 19 -1.61 3.24 -36.27
N GLN A 20 -0.80 4.30 -36.46
CA GLN A 20 0.54 4.40 -35.86
C GLN A 20 0.51 4.34 -34.32
N ASN A 21 -0.48 4.96 -33.68
CA ASN A 21 -0.67 4.97 -32.24
C ASN A 21 -1.21 3.64 -31.67
N GLU A 22 -1.59 2.69 -32.53
CA GLU A 22 -2.10 1.37 -32.16
C GLU A 22 -1.05 0.26 -32.34
N ALA A 23 -0.03 0.52 -33.16
CA ALA A 23 1.09 -0.39 -33.40
C ALA A 23 1.85 -0.73 -32.11
N GLY A 24 2.43 -1.93 -32.06
CA GLY A 24 3.11 -2.45 -30.86
C GLY A 24 2.18 -3.06 -29.82
N THR A 25 0.85 -2.97 -30.01
CA THR A 25 -0.13 -3.64 -29.13
C THR A 25 -0.30 -5.12 -29.52
N ARG A 26 -0.47 -6.00 -28.54
CA ARG A 26 -0.87 -7.41 -28.78
C ARG A 26 -2.29 -7.48 -29.34
N LEU A 27 -2.52 -8.36 -30.32
CA LEU A 27 -3.78 -8.54 -31.02
C LEU A 27 -4.95 -8.83 -30.07
N GLU A 28 -4.82 -9.74 -29.11
CA GLU A 28 -5.89 -10.00 -28.11
C GLU A 28 -6.30 -8.74 -27.35
N LYS A 29 -5.32 -7.94 -26.91
CA LYS A 29 -5.55 -6.70 -26.15
C LYS A 29 -6.23 -5.65 -27.01
N PHE A 30 -5.80 -5.52 -28.27
CA PHE A 30 -6.42 -4.63 -29.24
C PHE A 30 -7.87 -5.03 -29.50
N VAL A 31 -8.11 -6.31 -29.78
CA VAL A 31 -9.44 -6.82 -30.11
C VAL A 31 -10.43 -6.63 -28.96
N CYS A 32 -10.03 -6.98 -27.73
CA CYS A 32 -10.87 -6.78 -26.54
C CYS A 32 -11.15 -5.31 -26.21
N LYS A 33 -10.33 -4.38 -26.72
CA LYS A 33 -10.49 -2.94 -26.49
C LYS A 33 -11.40 -2.31 -27.54
N ASN A 34 -11.17 -2.61 -28.82
CA ASN A 34 -11.76 -1.90 -29.94
C ASN A 34 -13.02 -2.57 -30.50
N PHE A 35 -13.20 -3.88 -30.33
CA PHE A 35 -14.39 -4.61 -30.80
C PHE A 35 -15.32 -5.02 -29.66
N ARG A 36 -15.48 -4.16 -28.65
CA ARG A 36 -16.31 -4.43 -27.46
C ARG A 36 -17.80 -4.64 -27.74
N SER A 37 -18.29 -4.16 -28.89
CA SER A 37 -19.67 -4.40 -29.33
C SER A 37 -19.96 -5.86 -29.66
N VAL A 38 -18.92 -6.66 -29.96
CA VAL A 38 -19.03 -8.09 -30.28
C VAL A 38 -18.30 -8.94 -29.25
N ILE A 39 -17.06 -8.59 -28.93
CA ILE A 39 -16.23 -9.33 -27.97
C ILE A 39 -16.28 -8.62 -26.61
N ILE A 40 -17.23 -9.06 -25.78
CA ILE A 40 -17.50 -8.45 -24.47
C ILE A 40 -16.55 -8.95 -23.35
N SER A 41 -15.84 -10.05 -23.57
CA SER A 41 -14.94 -10.63 -22.55
C SER A 41 -13.66 -11.22 -23.16
N LYS A 42 -12.58 -11.29 -22.36
CA LYS A 42 -11.33 -11.95 -22.77
C LYS A 42 -11.53 -13.44 -23.07
N THR A 43 -12.42 -14.11 -22.34
CA THR A 43 -12.72 -15.53 -22.55
C THR A 43 -13.34 -15.75 -23.93
N LEU A 44 -14.34 -14.94 -24.30
CA LEU A 44 -14.95 -15.02 -25.64
C LEU A 44 -13.93 -14.73 -26.74
N CYS A 45 -13.07 -13.73 -26.54
CA CYS A 45 -11.98 -13.41 -27.46
C CYS A 45 -11.09 -14.65 -27.75
N ARG A 46 -10.72 -15.39 -26.69
CA ARG A 46 -9.91 -16.61 -26.80
C ARG A 46 -10.64 -17.73 -27.53
N GLU A 47 -11.94 -17.90 -27.31
CA GLU A 47 -12.73 -18.88 -28.06
C GLU A 47 -12.81 -18.52 -29.55
N CYS A 48 -12.95 -17.24 -29.90
CA CYS A 48 -12.87 -16.77 -31.29
C CYS A 48 -11.50 -17.05 -31.94
N PHE A 49 -10.40 -16.87 -31.20
CA PHE A 49 -9.06 -17.25 -31.68
C PHE A 49 -8.94 -18.75 -31.91
N LYS A 50 -9.43 -19.58 -30.97
CA LYS A 50 -9.41 -21.05 -31.13
C LYS A 50 -10.19 -21.52 -32.35
N ARG A 51 -11.28 -20.84 -32.71
CA ARG A 51 -12.06 -21.11 -33.93
C ARG A 51 -11.45 -20.53 -35.21
N GLY A 52 -10.36 -19.76 -35.12
CA GLY A 52 -9.75 -19.13 -36.30
C GLY A 52 -10.60 -18.01 -36.91
N GLU A 53 -11.42 -17.32 -36.11
CA GLU A 53 -12.35 -16.28 -36.58
C GLU A 53 -11.73 -14.88 -36.68
N ILE A 54 -10.46 -14.72 -36.27
CA ILE A 54 -9.75 -13.44 -36.22
C ILE A 54 -8.55 -13.49 -37.17
N PHE A 55 -8.55 -12.58 -38.14
CA PHE A 55 -7.59 -12.54 -39.24
C PHE A 55 -6.75 -11.26 -39.17
N VAL A 56 -5.48 -11.37 -39.55
CA VAL A 56 -4.59 -10.24 -39.84
C VAL A 56 -4.01 -10.42 -41.24
N ASN A 57 -4.20 -9.42 -42.10
CA ASN A 57 -3.78 -9.43 -43.51
C ASN A 57 -4.27 -10.69 -44.26
N GLY A 58 -5.53 -11.07 -44.00
CA GLY A 58 -6.20 -12.20 -44.65
C GLY A 58 -5.85 -13.59 -44.09
N LYS A 59 -4.94 -13.71 -43.11
CA LYS A 59 -4.58 -14.99 -42.48
C LYS A 59 -5.07 -15.05 -41.04
N ALA A 60 -5.56 -16.22 -40.61
CA ALA A 60 -5.92 -16.45 -39.21
C ALA A 60 -4.70 -16.16 -38.32
N ALA A 61 -4.92 -15.42 -37.23
CA ALA A 61 -3.84 -14.89 -36.40
C ALA A 61 -3.95 -15.40 -34.96
N GLU A 62 -2.79 -15.56 -34.31
CA GLU A 62 -2.73 -15.93 -32.89
C GLU A 62 -2.91 -14.71 -31.97
N SER A 63 -3.44 -14.98 -30.77
CA SER A 63 -3.67 -13.97 -29.72
C SER A 63 -2.40 -13.23 -29.28
N SER A 64 -1.24 -13.86 -29.44
CA SER A 64 0.10 -13.36 -29.08
C SER A 64 0.66 -12.33 -30.06
N ARG A 65 0.16 -12.27 -31.29
CA ARG A 65 0.71 -11.43 -32.36
C ARG A 65 0.78 -9.96 -31.97
N VAL A 66 1.91 -9.31 -32.24
CA VAL A 66 2.08 -7.86 -32.09
C VAL A 66 1.73 -7.16 -33.40
N LEU A 67 0.92 -6.11 -33.31
CA LEU A 67 0.38 -5.39 -34.46
C LEU A 67 1.35 -4.37 -35.02
N ARG A 68 1.35 -4.22 -36.35
CA ARG A 68 2.14 -3.20 -37.08
C ARG A 68 1.20 -2.19 -37.75
N LYS A 69 1.68 -0.97 -37.95
CA LYS A 69 0.94 0.04 -38.74
C LYS A 69 0.60 -0.54 -40.11
N GLY A 70 -0.65 -0.36 -40.53
CA GLY A 70 -1.15 -0.86 -41.82
C GLY A 70 -1.61 -2.32 -41.80
N ASP A 71 -1.43 -3.07 -40.69
CA ASP A 71 -2.06 -4.38 -40.55
C ASP A 71 -3.59 -4.23 -40.65
N ILE A 72 -4.22 -5.08 -41.46
CA ILE A 72 -5.67 -5.15 -41.64
C ILE A 72 -6.20 -6.28 -40.76
N ILE A 73 -6.93 -5.92 -39.71
CA ILE A 73 -7.60 -6.86 -38.83
C ILE A 73 -9.01 -7.10 -39.36
N ARG A 74 -9.40 -8.35 -39.54
CA ARG A 74 -10.77 -8.74 -39.89
C ARG A 74 -11.29 -9.78 -38.91
N LEU A 75 -12.45 -9.52 -38.30
CA LEU A 75 -13.16 -10.44 -37.42
C LEU A 75 -14.33 -11.01 -38.23
N ARG A 76 -14.35 -12.33 -38.42
CA ARG A 76 -15.45 -13.05 -39.07
C ARG A 76 -16.01 -14.08 -38.08
N ILE A 77 -16.88 -13.62 -37.19
CA ILE A 77 -17.33 -14.36 -36.01
C ILE A 77 -18.73 -14.94 -36.24
N ASN A 78 -18.91 -16.23 -35.97
CA ASN A 78 -20.23 -16.87 -36.02
C ASN A 78 -21.09 -16.42 -34.82
N LYS A 79 -22.23 -15.77 -35.08
CA LYS A 79 -23.12 -15.23 -34.04
C LYS A 79 -23.65 -16.32 -33.09
N LEU A 80 -24.05 -17.48 -33.63
CA LEU A 80 -24.59 -18.59 -32.85
C LEU A 80 -23.53 -19.25 -31.98
N ALA A 81 -22.32 -19.42 -32.51
CA ALA A 81 -21.20 -19.94 -31.73
C ALA A 81 -20.83 -19.00 -30.58
N LEU A 82 -20.82 -17.69 -30.85
CA LEU A 82 -20.53 -16.66 -29.85
C LEU A 82 -21.59 -16.62 -28.74
N GLU A 83 -22.88 -16.69 -29.09
CA GLU A 83 -23.98 -16.81 -28.12
C GLU A 83 -23.86 -18.09 -27.29
N ARG A 84 -23.55 -19.23 -27.93
CA ARG A 84 -23.33 -20.48 -27.20
C ARG A 84 -22.17 -20.40 -26.21
N ASP A 85 -21.07 -19.76 -26.58
CA ASP A 85 -19.93 -19.58 -25.66
C ASP A 85 -20.24 -18.61 -24.53
N ARG A 86 -21.08 -17.61 -24.77
CA ARG A 86 -21.56 -16.70 -23.71
C ARG A 86 -22.33 -17.46 -22.62
N LEU A 87 -23.07 -18.50 -23.00
CA LEU A 87 -23.79 -19.36 -22.05
C LEU A 87 -22.89 -20.37 -21.30
N LYS A 88 -21.61 -20.51 -21.69
CA LYS A 88 -20.65 -21.37 -20.98
C LYS A 88 -20.07 -20.62 -19.78
N VAL A 89 -20.83 -20.61 -18.70
CA VAL A 89 -20.36 -20.08 -17.40
C VAL A 89 -19.71 -21.19 -16.55
N PRO A 90 -18.64 -20.88 -15.80
CA PRO A 90 -18.01 -21.84 -14.92
C PRO A 90 -18.86 -22.08 -13.66
N VAL A 91 -19.66 -23.15 -13.69
CA VAL A 91 -20.52 -23.59 -12.59
C VAL A 91 -20.41 -25.11 -12.42
N VAL A 92 -20.68 -25.57 -11.21
CA VAL A 92 -20.74 -27.01 -10.89
C VAL A 92 -22.14 -27.32 -10.41
N LEU A 93 -22.81 -28.29 -11.04
CA LEU A 93 -24.09 -28.82 -10.57
C LEU A 93 -23.82 -29.77 -9.41
N ILE A 94 -24.48 -29.56 -8.27
CA ILE A 94 -24.27 -30.36 -7.05
C ILE A 94 -25.45 -31.28 -6.81
N LEU A 95 -26.66 -30.74 -6.93
CA LEU A 95 -27.90 -31.46 -6.72
C LEU A 95 -28.91 -31.01 -7.78
N GLU A 96 -29.68 -31.94 -8.31
CA GLU A 96 -30.80 -31.66 -9.20
C GLU A 96 -31.89 -32.71 -9.01
N ASP A 97 -33.14 -32.26 -8.88
CA ASP A 97 -34.32 -33.09 -8.96
C ASP A 97 -35.32 -32.50 -9.98
N GLU A 98 -36.58 -32.92 -9.94
CA GLU A 98 -37.61 -32.44 -10.86
C GLU A 98 -37.92 -30.94 -10.70
N TYR A 99 -37.84 -30.41 -9.47
CA TYR A 99 -38.35 -29.09 -9.06
C TYR A 99 -37.26 -28.06 -8.80
N ILE A 100 -36.11 -28.48 -8.28
CA ILE A 100 -35.00 -27.63 -7.88
C ILE A 100 -33.65 -28.13 -8.43
N ALA A 101 -32.68 -27.23 -8.43
CA ALA A 101 -31.27 -27.56 -8.60
C ALA A 101 -30.42 -26.68 -7.67
N ILE A 102 -29.27 -27.19 -7.23
CA ILE A 102 -28.28 -26.45 -6.46
C ILE A 102 -26.97 -26.49 -7.23
N ILE A 103 -26.44 -25.31 -7.52
CA ILE A 103 -25.20 -25.13 -8.28
C ILE A 103 -24.18 -24.33 -7.47
N CYS A 104 -22.89 -24.55 -7.69
CA CYS A 104 -21.82 -23.71 -7.17
C CYS A 104 -21.39 -22.70 -8.25
N LYS A 105 -21.66 -21.42 -7.99
CA LYS A 105 -21.18 -20.31 -8.83
C LYS A 105 -19.73 -19.99 -8.47
N LYS A 106 -18.83 -20.04 -9.46
CA LYS A 106 -17.45 -19.59 -9.27
C LYS A 106 -17.35 -18.06 -9.15
N ALA A 107 -16.29 -17.57 -8.50
CA ALA A 107 -15.99 -16.15 -8.41
C ALA A 107 -15.73 -15.56 -9.81
N GLY A 108 -16.18 -14.32 -10.02
CA GLY A 108 -16.03 -13.60 -11.30
C GLY A 108 -17.25 -13.68 -12.23
N VAL A 109 -18.15 -14.64 -12.01
CA VAL A 109 -19.39 -14.83 -12.79
C VAL A 109 -20.49 -13.86 -12.31
N PRO A 110 -21.01 -12.97 -13.19
CA PRO A 110 -22.18 -12.14 -12.90
C PRO A 110 -23.46 -12.98 -12.75
N MET A 111 -24.36 -12.58 -11.86
CA MET A 111 -25.64 -13.27 -11.67
C MET A 111 -26.54 -13.23 -12.92
N ARG A 112 -26.43 -12.17 -13.74
CA ARG A 112 -27.17 -12.07 -15.01
C ARG A 112 -26.75 -13.17 -15.97
N ASP A 113 -25.45 -13.29 -16.22
CA ASP A 113 -24.89 -14.30 -17.13
C ASP A 113 -25.21 -15.72 -16.63
N LEU A 114 -25.15 -15.93 -15.30
CA LEU A 114 -25.56 -17.19 -14.69
C LEU A 114 -27.02 -17.52 -14.97
N GLN A 115 -27.92 -16.56 -14.73
CA GLN A 115 -29.36 -16.70 -14.95
C GLN A 115 -29.70 -17.02 -16.41
N GLU A 116 -29.03 -16.36 -17.37
CA GLU A 116 -29.17 -16.62 -18.80
C GLU A 116 -28.63 -18.02 -19.19
N SER A 117 -27.62 -18.51 -18.47
CA SER A 117 -26.96 -19.79 -18.74
C SER A 117 -27.65 -21.02 -18.11
N LEU A 118 -28.62 -20.85 -17.22
CA LEU A 118 -29.21 -21.98 -16.47
C LEU A 118 -29.79 -23.06 -17.38
N ALA A 119 -30.49 -22.68 -18.45
CA ALA A 119 -31.03 -23.64 -19.41
C ALA A 119 -29.92 -24.41 -20.13
N PHE A 120 -28.81 -23.75 -20.44
CA PHE A 120 -27.64 -24.40 -21.02
C PHE A 120 -27.01 -25.40 -20.04
N VAL A 121 -26.92 -25.03 -18.75
CA VAL A 121 -26.31 -25.86 -17.70
C VAL A 121 -27.18 -27.09 -17.37
N LEU A 122 -28.49 -26.91 -17.19
CA LEU A 122 -29.40 -27.95 -16.70
C LEU A 122 -29.98 -28.84 -17.82
N ASP A 123 -30.11 -28.34 -19.05
CA ASP A 123 -30.68 -29.12 -20.17
C ASP A 123 -29.62 -29.65 -21.16
N GLY A 124 -28.42 -29.96 -20.65
CA GLY A 124 -27.40 -30.69 -21.40
C GLY A 124 -26.75 -29.90 -22.55
N GLY A 125 -26.53 -28.59 -22.36
CA GLY A 125 -25.70 -27.78 -23.25
C GLY A 125 -26.33 -27.41 -24.60
N ARG A 126 -27.65 -27.57 -24.75
CA ARG A 126 -28.40 -27.16 -25.96
C ARG A 126 -28.87 -25.71 -25.92
N GLY A 127 -28.93 -25.08 -24.73
CA GLY A 127 -29.32 -23.67 -24.57
C GLY A 127 -30.79 -23.37 -24.87
N LEU A 128 -31.59 -24.38 -25.21
CA LEU A 128 -33.04 -24.27 -25.39
C LEU A 128 -33.72 -24.73 -24.11
N VAL A 129 -34.52 -23.85 -23.51
CA VAL A 129 -35.36 -24.19 -22.37
C VAL A 129 -36.32 -25.30 -22.79
N LYS A 130 -36.33 -26.45 -22.08
CA LYS A 130 -37.34 -27.48 -22.32
C LYS A 130 -38.74 -26.88 -22.18
N LYS A 131 -39.63 -27.19 -23.12
CA LYS A 131 -41.00 -26.66 -23.18
C LYS A 131 -41.69 -26.81 -21.81
N GLY A 132 -42.12 -25.69 -21.22
CA GLY A 132 -42.81 -25.65 -19.92
C GLY A 132 -41.93 -25.48 -18.67
N LYS A 133 -40.59 -25.35 -18.79
CA LYS A 133 -39.69 -25.07 -17.66
C LYS A 133 -39.29 -23.60 -17.58
N GLU A 134 -39.09 -23.08 -16.37
CA GLU A 134 -38.52 -21.74 -16.14
C GLU A 134 -37.50 -21.82 -15.01
N TYR A 135 -36.23 -21.59 -15.33
CA TYR A 135 -35.15 -21.64 -14.36
C TYR A 135 -34.95 -20.26 -13.71
N THR A 136 -34.89 -20.17 -12.39
CA THR A 136 -34.62 -18.90 -11.67
C THR A 136 -33.67 -19.11 -10.50
N CYS A 137 -32.62 -18.30 -10.41
CA CYS A 137 -31.77 -18.21 -9.20
C CYS A 137 -32.54 -17.56 -8.05
N ILE A 138 -32.65 -18.24 -6.92
CA ILE A 138 -33.39 -17.77 -5.74
C ILE A 138 -32.52 -16.86 -4.87
N ASN A 139 -31.44 -17.39 -4.30
CA ASN A 139 -30.46 -16.57 -3.60
C ASN A 139 -29.50 -15.91 -4.59
N LYS A 140 -29.05 -14.70 -4.28
CA LYS A 140 -28.12 -13.92 -5.12
C LYS A 140 -26.86 -13.60 -4.33
N ILE A 141 -25.71 -13.89 -4.92
CA ILE A 141 -24.40 -13.51 -4.38
C ILE A 141 -23.67 -12.59 -5.35
N GLN A 142 -22.79 -11.73 -4.82
CA GLN A 142 -22.04 -10.79 -5.65
C GLN A 142 -21.13 -11.51 -6.67
N ARG A 143 -20.79 -10.81 -7.75
CA ARG A 143 -19.92 -11.32 -8.83
C ARG A 143 -18.63 -11.94 -8.27
N ALA A 144 -17.99 -11.29 -7.29
CA ALA A 144 -16.72 -11.73 -6.74
C ALA A 144 -16.84 -12.91 -5.76
N VAL A 145 -18.03 -13.18 -5.22
CA VAL A 145 -18.28 -14.22 -4.21
C VAL A 145 -18.45 -15.57 -4.90
N ASN A 146 -17.83 -16.61 -4.33
CA ASN A 146 -18.02 -18.00 -4.73
C ASN A 146 -19.15 -18.61 -3.88
N GLY A 147 -19.95 -19.51 -4.41
CA GLY A 147 -20.77 -20.37 -3.55
C GLY A 147 -22.08 -20.85 -4.14
N LEU A 148 -22.88 -21.45 -3.27
CA LEU A 148 -24.12 -22.15 -3.60
C LEU A 148 -25.22 -21.21 -4.09
N ILE A 149 -25.90 -21.60 -5.16
CA ILE A 149 -27.10 -20.95 -5.69
C ILE A 149 -28.20 -22.00 -5.83
N ILE A 150 -29.34 -21.72 -5.20
CA ILE A 150 -30.59 -22.47 -5.33
C ILE A 150 -31.28 -21.99 -6.60
N VAL A 151 -31.70 -22.94 -7.43
CA VAL A 151 -32.39 -22.70 -8.70
C VAL A 151 -33.76 -23.39 -8.65
N SER A 152 -34.83 -22.64 -8.87
CA SER A 152 -36.16 -23.21 -9.12
C SER A 152 -36.33 -23.59 -10.58
N LYS A 153 -37.09 -24.64 -10.89
CA LYS A 153 -37.38 -25.10 -12.27
C LYS A 153 -38.79 -24.72 -12.77
N SER A 154 -39.60 -24.07 -11.93
CA SER A 154 -40.92 -23.51 -12.27
C SER A 154 -41.25 -22.24 -11.47
N ASN A 155 -42.23 -21.45 -11.93
CA ASN A 155 -42.69 -20.25 -11.22
C ASN A 155 -43.38 -20.52 -9.89
N GLU A 156 -44.06 -21.66 -9.75
CA GLU A 156 -44.68 -22.04 -8.48
C GLU A 156 -43.61 -22.27 -7.41
N ILE A 157 -42.58 -23.06 -7.75
CA ILE A 157 -41.46 -23.36 -6.86
C ILE A 157 -40.65 -22.10 -6.53
N LYS A 158 -40.42 -21.25 -7.54
CA LYS A 158 -39.78 -19.94 -7.37
C LYS A 158 -40.47 -19.11 -6.30
N THR A 159 -41.80 -19.05 -6.34
CA THR A 159 -42.60 -18.28 -5.38
C THR A 159 -42.43 -18.83 -3.97
N LYS A 160 -42.55 -20.15 -3.79
CA LYS A 160 -42.36 -20.82 -2.49
C LYS A 160 -40.95 -20.56 -1.92
N LEU A 161 -39.90 -20.83 -2.71
CA LEU A 161 -38.51 -20.65 -2.27
C LEU A 161 -38.14 -19.18 -2.00
N THR A 162 -38.66 -18.24 -2.80
CA THR A 162 -38.44 -16.81 -2.57
C THR A 162 -39.06 -16.35 -1.25
N THR A 163 -40.24 -16.86 -0.90
CA THR A 163 -40.88 -16.59 0.40
C THR A 163 -40.06 -17.16 1.54
N LEU A 164 -39.57 -18.41 1.43
CA LEU A 164 -38.68 -19.01 2.43
C LEU A 164 -37.41 -18.18 2.63
N LEU A 165 -36.78 -17.71 1.54
CA LEU A 165 -35.60 -16.86 1.62
C LEU A 165 -35.88 -15.51 2.30
N LYS A 166 -36.97 -14.83 1.90
CA LYS A 166 -37.37 -13.54 2.47
C LYS A 166 -37.74 -13.61 3.94
N ASN A 167 -38.22 -14.75 4.40
CA ASN A 167 -38.56 -14.97 5.81
C ASN A 167 -37.35 -15.46 6.64
N GLY A 168 -36.17 -15.59 6.04
CA GLY A 168 -34.96 -16.08 6.72
C GLY A 168 -35.02 -17.57 7.09
N VAL A 169 -35.91 -18.33 6.46
CA VAL A 169 -36.09 -19.77 6.72
C VAL A 169 -35.01 -20.59 6.00
N ILE A 170 -34.52 -20.10 4.86
CA ILE A 170 -33.36 -20.70 4.19
C ILE A 170 -32.10 -20.29 4.96
N ARG A 171 -31.53 -21.22 5.72
CA ARG A 171 -30.27 -21.01 6.42
C ARG A 171 -29.13 -20.93 5.41
N GLN A 172 -28.25 -19.94 5.57
CA GLN A 172 -27.07 -19.75 4.71
C GLN A 172 -25.82 -19.57 5.56
N GLN A 173 -24.75 -20.31 5.27
CA GLN A 173 -23.46 -20.18 5.96
C GLN A 173 -22.37 -19.68 5.02
N TYR A 174 -21.78 -18.53 5.36
CA TYR A 174 -20.68 -17.93 4.64
C TYR A 174 -19.37 -18.08 5.38
N ARG A 175 -18.31 -18.54 4.69
CA ARG A 175 -16.93 -18.48 5.17
C ARG A 175 -16.29 -17.16 4.78
N ILE A 176 -15.66 -16.49 5.74
CA ILE A 176 -15.03 -15.18 5.57
C ILE A 176 -13.60 -15.21 6.11
N LEU A 177 -12.70 -14.53 5.42
CA LEU A 177 -11.38 -14.15 5.94
C LEU A 177 -11.30 -12.61 6.00
N CYS A 178 -11.15 -12.05 7.20
CA CYS A 178 -11.09 -10.60 7.43
C CYS A 178 -9.78 -10.15 8.08
N HIS A 179 -9.50 -8.84 7.99
CA HIS A 179 -8.32 -8.22 8.61
C HIS A 179 -8.50 -8.07 10.12
N GLY A 180 -7.40 -8.20 10.86
CA GLY A 180 -7.37 -8.00 12.30
C GLY A 180 -7.78 -9.24 13.08
N LYS A 181 -7.70 -9.13 14.40
CA LYS A 181 -8.19 -10.16 15.33
C LYS A 181 -9.66 -9.88 15.62
N PHE A 182 -10.57 -10.49 14.86
CA PHE A 182 -12.00 -10.29 15.07
C PHE A 182 -12.41 -10.78 16.48
N PRO A 183 -13.25 -10.02 17.21
CA PRO A 183 -13.64 -10.39 18.57
C PRO A 183 -14.34 -11.75 18.65
N SER A 184 -14.13 -12.47 19.75
CA SER A 184 -14.88 -13.70 20.02
C SER A 184 -16.36 -13.38 20.22
N SER A 185 -17.24 -14.31 19.90
CA SER A 185 -18.71 -14.15 20.02
C SER A 185 -19.17 -13.71 21.42
N ASP A 186 -18.35 -13.96 22.45
CA ASP A 186 -18.66 -13.65 23.84
C ASP A 186 -18.22 -12.23 24.27
N ASP A 187 -17.52 -11.48 23.40
CA ASP A 187 -17.10 -10.10 23.68
C ASP A 187 -18.28 -9.12 23.60
N LYS A 188 -19.04 -9.07 24.71
CA LYS A 188 -20.19 -8.19 24.86
C LYS A 188 -19.84 -6.71 24.70
N SER A 189 -18.62 -6.29 25.00
CA SER A 189 -18.22 -4.88 24.94
C SER A 189 -18.19 -4.36 23.51
N PHE A 190 -17.69 -5.19 22.58
CA PHE A 190 -17.65 -4.90 21.16
C PHE A 190 -19.05 -4.94 20.52
N PHE A 191 -19.78 -6.04 20.75
CA PHE A 191 -21.07 -6.24 20.12
C PHE A 191 -22.21 -5.41 20.72
N HIS A 192 -22.06 -4.84 21.92
CA HIS A 192 -23.02 -3.86 22.45
C HIS A 192 -23.06 -2.59 21.58
N LYS A 193 -21.93 -2.18 20.98
CA LYS A 193 -21.89 -1.02 20.08
C LYS A 193 -22.24 -1.38 18.63
N HIS A 194 -21.93 -2.61 18.22
CA HIS A 194 -22.05 -3.05 16.83
C HIS A 194 -22.62 -4.48 16.71
N ALA A 195 -23.84 -4.70 17.20
CA ALA A 195 -24.48 -6.01 17.18
C ALA A 195 -24.56 -6.56 15.74
N PRO A 196 -24.08 -7.80 15.48
CA PRO A 196 -24.11 -8.37 14.15
C PRO A 196 -25.56 -8.72 13.78
N PRO A 197 -26.01 -8.43 12.56
CA PRO A 197 -27.33 -8.84 12.09
C PRO A 197 -27.40 -10.33 11.73
N PHE A 198 -26.44 -11.14 12.18
CA PHE A 198 -26.25 -12.54 11.85
C PHE A 198 -25.54 -13.26 13.00
N ALA A 199 -25.62 -14.58 13.03
CA ALA A 199 -24.87 -15.39 13.98
C ALA A 199 -23.43 -15.60 13.49
N LEU A 200 -22.50 -15.66 14.44
CA LEU A 200 -21.08 -15.92 14.21
C LEU A 200 -20.72 -17.31 14.74
N GLN A 201 -19.99 -18.07 13.95
CA GLN A 201 -19.49 -19.40 14.30
C GLN A 201 -18.05 -19.59 13.83
N HIS A 202 -17.38 -20.61 14.37
CA HIS A 202 -16.05 -21.09 13.96
C HIS A 202 -15.04 -19.96 13.72
N VAL A 203 -14.39 -19.48 14.78
CA VAL A 203 -13.45 -18.34 14.71
C VAL A 203 -12.02 -18.85 14.87
N ASP A 204 -11.24 -18.76 13.79
CA ASP A 204 -9.83 -19.14 13.75
C ASP A 204 -8.94 -17.94 13.40
N PHE A 205 -7.73 -17.90 13.95
CA PHE A 205 -6.77 -16.81 13.73
C PHE A 205 -5.56 -17.27 12.94
N THR A 206 -5.10 -16.45 12.00
CA THR A 206 -3.86 -16.66 11.26
C THR A 206 -2.96 -15.44 11.45
N ARG A 207 -1.69 -15.68 11.84
CA ARG A 207 -0.68 -14.63 11.90
C ARG A 207 -0.40 -14.06 10.50
N SER A 208 -0.23 -12.75 10.43
CA SER A 208 -0.15 -12.04 9.15
C SER A 208 0.71 -10.79 9.25
N THR A 209 1.47 -10.48 8.20
CA THR A 209 2.20 -9.20 8.13
C THR A 209 1.26 -8.03 7.82
N SER A 210 0.10 -8.36 7.24
CA SER A 210 -1.00 -7.47 6.89
C SER A 210 -2.06 -7.47 7.99
N GLY A 211 -2.75 -6.35 8.20
CA GLY A 211 -3.85 -6.26 9.16
C GLY A 211 -3.45 -5.70 10.52
N GLU A 212 -4.46 -5.30 11.30
CA GLU A 212 -4.29 -4.83 12.67
C GLU A 212 -3.86 -5.97 13.59
N GLU A 213 -3.04 -5.67 14.59
CA GLU A 213 -2.46 -6.65 15.52
C GLU A 213 -1.72 -7.84 14.87
N LYS A 214 -1.46 -7.76 13.55
CA LYS A 214 -0.80 -8.81 12.75
C LYS A 214 -1.58 -10.12 12.70
N TYR A 215 -2.90 -10.01 12.57
CA TYR A 215 -3.81 -11.14 12.39
C TYR A 215 -4.73 -11.00 11.18
N LEU A 216 -5.13 -12.15 10.66
CA LEU A 216 -6.36 -12.36 9.91
C LEU A 216 -7.26 -13.30 10.71
N THR A 217 -8.57 -13.09 10.62
CA THR A 217 -9.55 -13.99 11.22
C THR A 217 -10.34 -14.71 10.13
N THR A 218 -10.39 -16.04 10.24
CA THR A 218 -11.32 -16.89 9.51
C THR A 218 -12.56 -17.09 10.38
N LEU A 219 -13.74 -16.82 9.85
CA LEU A 219 -14.99 -17.01 10.57
C LEU A 219 -16.14 -17.45 9.67
N ASP A 220 -17.14 -18.08 10.28
CA ASP A 220 -18.41 -18.41 9.64
C ASP A 220 -19.52 -17.42 10.06
N VAL A 221 -20.18 -16.84 9.07
CA VAL A 221 -21.39 -16.04 9.22
C VAL A 221 -22.59 -16.91 8.87
N VAL A 222 -23.50 -17.09 9.82
CA VAL A 222 -24.73 -17.86 9.65
C VAL A 222 -25.91 -16.91 9.60
N LEU A 223 -26.66 -16.97 8.49
CA LEU A 223 -27.94 -16.30 8.34
C LEU A 223 -29.04 -17.32 8.63
N ASP A 224 -29.73 -17.18 9.75
CA ASP A 224 -30.93 -17.93 10.11
C ASP A 224 -31.98 -17.01 10.77
N ASN A 225 -33.20 -17.53 10.95
CA ASN A 225 -34.22 -17.03 11.88
C ASN A 225 -34.28 -15.49 12.03
N SER A 226 -34.56 -14.77 10.92
CA SER A 226 -34.77 -13.30 10.77
C SER A 226 -33.67 -12.50 10.09
N SER A 227 -32.48 -13.07 9.82
CA SER A 227 -31.46 -12.35 9.03
C SER A 227 -31.70 -12.47 7.53
N THR A 228 -31.99 -11.36 6.87
CA THR A 228 -32.15 -11.27 5.40
C THR A 228 -31.05 -10.45 4.74
N ILE A 229 -29.95 -10.23 5.46
CA ILE A 229 -28.86 -9.38 4.98
C ILE A 229 -28.22 -9.96 3.73
N SER A 230 -28.00 -9.10 2.75
CA SER A 230 -27.35 -9.51 1.51
C SER A 230 -25.85 -9.74 1.74
N SER A 231 -25.22 -10.49 0.82
CA SER A 231 -23.75 -10.61 0.79
C SER A 231 -23.03 -9.25 0.71
N ALA A 232 -23.66 -8.19 0.19
CA ALA A 232 -23.12 -6.83 0.23
C ALA A 232 -23.17 -6.23 1.64
N GLY A 233 -24.31 -6.37 2.32
CA GLY A 233 -24.51 -5.88 3.68
C GLY A 233 -23.56 -6.55 4.69
N ILE A 234 -23.27 -7.85 4.52
CA ILE A 234 -22.24 -8.53 5.33
C ILE A 234 -20.90 -7.79 5.23
N ARG A 235 -20.49 -7.42 4.02
CA ARG A 235 -19.21 -6.73 3.79
C ARG A 235 -19.19 -5.32 4.37
N GLU A 236 -20.29 -4.59 4.26
CA GLU A 236 -20.45 -3.26 4.84
C GLU A 236 -20.32 -3.31 6.37
N TYR A 237 -20.94 -4.31 7.00
CA TYR A 237 -20.79 -4.54 8.45
C TYR A 237 -19.31 -4.73 8.84
N PHE A 238 -18.57 -5.59 8.14
CA PHE A 238 -17.14 -5.84 8.43
C PHE A 238 -16.27 -4.58 8.29
N VAL A 239 -16.61 -3.66 7.39
CA VAL A 239 -15.93 -2.36 7.31
C VAL A 239 -16.31 -1.45 8.47
N GLN A 240 -17.60 -1.39 8.81
CA GLN A 240 -18.11 -0.56 9.91
C GLN A 240 -17.43 -0.90 11.24
N VAL A 241 -17.15 -2.18 11.47
CA VAL A 241 -16.48 -2.66 12.68
C VAL A 241 -14.96 -2.73 12.56
N CYS A 242 -14.36 -2.07 11.56
CA CYS A 242 -12.91 -2.00 11.33
C CYS A 242 -12.20 -3.33 11.04
N HIS A 243 -12.94 -4.37 10.65
CA HIS A 243 -12.39 -5.68 10.25
C HIS A 243 -12.76 -6.00 8.79
N PRO A 244 -12.33 -5.20 7.80
CA PRO A 244 -12.74 -5.41 6.41
C PRO A 244 -12.36 -6.81 5.91
N ILE A 245 -13.23 -7.40 5.09
CA ILE A 245 -12.95 -8.68 4.42
C ILE A 245 -11.75 -8.52 3.49
N VAL A 246 -10.91 -9.55 3.40
CA VAL A 246 -9.75 -9.58 2.50
C VAL A 246 -10.21 -9.57 1.03
N GLY A 247 -9.74 -8.60 0.24
CA GLY A 247 -10.04 -8.49 -1.19
C GLY A 247 -9.85 -7.08 -1.77
N SER A 248 -9.97 -6.93 -3.09
CA SER A 248 -9.71 -5.66 -3.81
C SER A 248 -10.96 -4.84 -4.19
N ASN A 249 -12.10 -5.06 -3.54
CA ASN A 249 -13.39 -4.46 -3.90
C ASN A 249 -13.78 -3.29 -2.96
N SER A 250 -14.80 -2.51 -3.34
CA SER A 250 -15.41 -1.51 -2.44
C SER A 250 -15.90 -2.17 -1.16
N CYS A 251 -15.46 -1.73 0.01
CA CYS A 251 -15.71 -2.39 1.30
C CYS A 251 -14.93 -3.70 1.54
N SER A 252 -13.70 -3.78 1.05
CA SER A 252 -12.70 -4.81 1.41
C SER A 252 -11.31 -4.18 1.39
N LYS A 253 -10.33 -4.84 2.01
CA LYS A 253 -8.95 -4.35 2.09
C LYS A 253 -8.00 -5.39 1.48
N GLU A 254 -7.14 -4.94 0.57
CA GLU A 254 -6.11 -5.79 -0.02
C GLU A 254 -5.05 -6.17 1.02
N LEU A 255 -4.39 -7.31 0.82
CA LEU A 255 -3.21 -7.67 1.60
C LEU A 255 -1.98 -7.02 0.98
N LYS A 256 -0.98 -6.67 1.81
CA LYS A 256 0.29 -6.11 1.31
C LYS A 256 1.01 -7.12 0.40
N SER A 257 0.88 -8.40 0.71
CA SER A 257 1.55 -9.48 -0.02
C SER A 257 0.77 -10.01 -1.22
N TYR A 258 -0.52 -9.67 -1.38
CA TYR A 258 -1.43 -10.34 -2.32
C TYR A 258 -2.41 -9.36 -2.98
N LYS A 259 -2.30 -9.22 -4.32
CA LYS A 259 -3.06 -8.26 -5.15
C LYS A 259 -4.14 -8.90 -6.03
N ASP A 260 -4.64 -10.06 -5.64
CA ASP A 260 -5.73 -10.70 -6.38
C ASP A 260 -7.03 -9.92 -6.19
N LYS A 261 -7.85 -9.95 -7.24
CA LYS A 261 -9.13 -9.26 -7.27
C LYS A 261 -10.28 -10.03 -6.63
N SER A 262 -9.99 -11.22 -6.11
CA SER A 262 -11.01 -12.08 -5.53
C SER A 262 -11.24 -11.71 -4.06
N ILE A 263 -12.50 -11.79 -3.62
CA ILE A 263 -12.88 -11.57 -2.23
C ILE A 263 -12.82 -12.88 -1.45
N MET A 264 -12.32 -12.83 -0.21
CA MET A 264 -12.32 -13.98 0.70
C MET A 264 -13.64 -14.10 1.45
N MET A 265 -14.68 -14.35 0.65
CA MET A 265 -16.03 -14.65 1.11
C MET A 265 -16.60 -15.75 0.21
N ALA A 266 -17.18 -16.80 0.79
CA ALA A 266 -17.80 -17.89 0.06
C ALA A 266 -19.06 -18.41 0.78
N LEU A 267 -20.14 -18.66 0.04
CA LEU A 267 -21.35 -19.31 0.57
C LEU A 267 -21.18 -20.83 0.50
N LEU A 268 -20.89 -21.45 1.65
CA LEU A 268 -20.51 -22.86 1.75
C LEU A 268 -21.68 -23.80 2.00
N GLU A 269 -22.72 -23.35 2.70
CA GLU A 269 -23.86 -24.19 3.06
C GLU A 269 -25.19 -23.49 2.83
N VAL A 270 -26.18 -24.24 2.35
CA VAL A 270 -27.60 -23.86 2.38
C VAL A 270 -28.43 -25.00 2.97
N VAL A 271 -29.37 -24.67 3.84
CA VAL A 271 -30.31 -25.62 4.45
C VAL A 271 -31.74 -25.07 4.38
N PHE A 272 -32.67 -25.87 3.86
CA PHE A 272 -34.09 -25.51 3.77
C PHE A 272 -34.97 -26.75 3.59
N SER A 273 -36.26 -26.64 3.91
CA SER A 273 -37.24 -27.69 3.60
C SER A 273 -37.61 -27.67 2.11
N HIS A 274 -37.54 -28.83 1.46
CA HIS A 274 -37.90 -28.97 0.05
C HIS A 274 -39.37 -28.54 -0.18
N PRO A 275 -39.66 -27.67 -1.17
CA PRO A 275 -40.96 -27.02 -1.33
C PRO A 275 -42.12 -27.94 -1.75
N ILE A 276 -41.83 -29.20 -2.09
CA ILE A 276 -42.81 -30.24 -2.44
C ILE A 276 -42.85 -31.35 -1.39
N THR A 277 -41.75 -32.08 -1.20
CA THR A 277 -41.67 -33.21 -0.26
C THR A 277 -41.64 -32.81 1.22
N GLY A 278 -41.22 -31.59 1.56
CA GLY A 278 -41.05 -31.14 2.94
C GLY A 278 -39.77 -31.65 3.63
N GLU A 279 -39.03 -32.56 3.00
CA GLU A 279 -37.76 -33.10 3.52
C GLU A 279 -36.68 -32.02 3.60
N GLU A 280 -35.75 -32.15 4.56
CA GLU A 280 -34.63 -31.22 4.69
C GLU A 280 -33.63 -31.40 3.55
N VAL A 281 -33.37 -30.32 2.81
CA VAL A 281 -32.30 -30.23 1.82
C VAL A 281 -31.14 -29.50 2.45
N LYS A 282 -30.05 -30.24 2.72
CA LYS A 282 -28.78 -29.70 3.20
C LYS A 282 -27.70 -29.94 2.15
N VAL A 283 -27.12 -28.86 1.64
CA VAL A 283 -25.99 -28.92 0.71
C VAL A 283 -24.84 -28.09 1.23
N THR A 284 -23.66 -28.71 1.29
CA THR A 284 -22.40 -28.10 1.75
C THR A 284 -21.32 -28.29 0.69
N ILE A 285 -20.43 -27.31 0.54
CA ILE A 285 -19.21 -27.40 -0.29
C ILE A 285 -17.98 -27.07 0.55
N ASP A 286 -16.83 -27.58 0.12
CA ASP A 286 -15.56 -27.26 0.75
C ASP A 286 -15.18 -25.79 0.59
N GLU A 287 -14.40 -25.28 1.55
CA GLU A 287 -13.82 -23.96 1.46
C GLU A 287 -12.94 -23.86 0.19
N PRO A 288 -13.10 -22.80 -0.63
CA PRO A 288 -12.26 -22.62 -1.80
C PRO A 288 -10.76 -22.59 -1.46
N GLU A 289 -9.95 -23.39 -2.14
CA GLU A 289 -8.49 -23.56 -1.94
C GLU A 289 -7.69 -22.23 -1.78
N LYS A 290 -8.17 -21.16 -2.41
CA LYS A 290 -7.57 -19.82 -2.30
C LYS A 290 -7.52 -19.28 -0.87
N PHE A 291 -8.43 -19.67 0.02
CA PHE A 291 -8.46 -19.23 1.41
C PHE A 291 -7.22 -19.75 2.13
N GLU A 292 -6.98 -21.06 2.04
CA GLU A 292 -5.81 -21.70 2.63
C GLU A 292 -4.50 -21.20 2.02
N THR A 293 -4.48 -21.04 0.69
CA THR A 293 -3.31 -20.48 0.00
C THR A 293 -2.93 -19.10 0.55
N VAL A 294 -3.92 -18.24 0.85
CA VAL A 294 -3.66 -16.91 1.39
C VAL A 294 -3.25 -16.97 2.86
N ARG A 295 -3.87 -17.82 3.68
CA ARG A 295 -3.45 -18.03 5.08
C ARG A 295 -2.01 -18.50 5.18
N GLN A 296 -1.64 -19.54 4.43
CA GLN A 296 -0.28 -20.07 4.40
C GLN A 296 0.75 -19.05 3.91
N ARG A 297 0.38 -18.24 2.91
CA ARG A 297 1.23 -17.18 2.39
C ARG A 297 1.50 -16.10 3.46
N GLU A 298 0.46 -15.59 4.12
CA GLU A 298 0.63 -14.58 5.16
C GLU A 298 1.39 -15.11 6.37
N LEU A 299 1.11 -16.35 6.79
CA LEU A 299 1.85 -17.02 7.86
C LEU A 299 3.33 -17.13 7.51
N LYS A 300 3.66 -17.56 6.28
CA LYS A 300 5.06 -17.64 5.81
C LYS A 300 5.76 -16.28 5.84
N PHE A 301 5.09 -15.22 5.38
CA PHE A 301 5.66 -13.87 5.44
C PHE A 301 5.85 -13.38 6.87
N PHE A 302 4.92 -13.72 7.75
CA PHE A 302 5.00 -13.40 9.17
C PHE A 302 6.21 -14.09 9.81
N GLU A 303 6.36 -15.40 9.63
CA GLU A 303 7.49 -16.17 10.15
C GLU A 303 8.83 -15.69 9.58
N GLN A 304 8.87 -15.34 8.29
CA GLN A 304 10.08 -14.77 7.69
C GLN A 304 10.46 -13.44 8.34
N LYS A 305 9.49 -12.54 8.54
CA LYS A 305 9.74 -11.25 9.20
C LYS A 305 10.16 -11.45 10.65
N LYS A 306 9.50 -12.36 11.37
CA LYS A 306 9.82 -12.75 12.74
C LYS A 306 11.27 -13.21 12.85
N ARG A 307 11.68 -14.13 11.98
CA ARG A 307 13.07 -14.61 11.92
C ARG A 307 14.06 -13.48 11.67
N CYS A 308 13.80 -12.57 10.72
CA CYS A 308 14.69 -11.44 10.47
C CYS A 308 14.88 -10.55 11.70
N ILE A 309 13.80 -10.28 12.45
CA ILE A 309 13.87 -9.49 13.69
C ILE A 309 14.65 -10.23 14.76
N ILE A 310 14.40 -11.54 14.95
CA ILE A 310 15.14 -12.36 15.92
C ILE A 310 16.64 -12.36 15.59
N GLU A 311 17.01 -12.58 14.33
CA GLU A 311 18.41 -12.53 13.90
C GLU A 311 19.05 -11.15 14.13
N GLU A 312 18.31 -10.07 13.89
CA GLU A 312 18.78 -8.70 14.15
C GLU A 312 18.99 -8.47 15.64
N LEU A 313 18.07 -8.93 16.50
CA LEU A 313 18.19 -8.82 17.96
C LEU A 313 19.34 -9.66 18.52
N GLN A 314 19.53 -10.88 18.01
CA GLN A 314 20.66 -11.74 18.36
C GLN A 314 22.01 -11.11 18.00
N ARG A 315 22.11 -10.40 16.86
CA ARG A 315 23.33 -9.64 16.50
C ARG A 315 23.63 -8.50 17.49
N HIS A 316 22.63 -8.04 18.24
CA HIS A 316 22.79 -7.04 19.30
C HIS A 316 22.93 -7.69 20.70
N GLY A 317 23.13 -9.01 20.78
CA GLY A 317 23.30 -9.73 22.04
C GLY A 317 22.01 -9.90 22.85
N ILE A 318 20.84 -9.68 22.24
CA ILE A 318 19.54 -9.87 22.88
C ILE A 318 19.05 -11.29 22.58
N GLU A 319 19.06 -12.15 23.59
CA GLU A 319 18.47 -13.49 23.51
C GLU A 319 16.95 -13.43 23.67
N ILE A 320 16.23 -14.16 22.82
CA ILE A 320 14.77 -14.28 22.90
C ILE A 320 14.46 -15.74 23.14
N THR A 321 13.96 -16.04 24.34
CA THR A 321 13.74 -17.41 24.82
C THR A 321 12.30 -17.89 24.63
N ASP A 322 11.33 -16.99 24.41
CA ASP A 322 9.90 -17.32 24.34
C ASP A 322 9.17 -16.87 23.06
N ASN A 323 8.30 -17.75 22.57
CA ASN A 323 7.48 -17.52 21.37
C ASN A 323 6.43 -16.41 21.55
N SER A 324 5.94 -16.15 22.76
CA SER A 324 4.97 -15.07 23.04
C SER A 324 5.61 -13.69 23.01
N ASP A 325 6.82 -13.56 23.56
CA ASP A 325 7.55 -12.28 23.64
C ASP A 325 7.92 -11.79 22.24
N SER A 326 8.34 -12.71 21.38
CA SER A 326 8.69 -12.39 19.99
C SER A 326 7.53 -11.74 19.20
N ASP A 327 6.26 -12.06 19.51
CA ASP A 327 5.12 -11.51 18.79
C ASP A 327 4.80 -10.06 19.21
N SER A 328 5.07 -9.70 20.47
CA SER A 328 5.00 -8.30 20.95
C SER A 328 6.15 -7.46 20.39
N LEU A 329 7.34 -8.05 20.28
CA LEU A 329 8.52 -7.41 19.69
C LEU A 329 8.33 -7.11 18.19
N LEU A 330 7.57 -7.93 17.45
CA LEU A 330 7.20 -7.68 16.06
C LEU A 330 6.39 -6.39 15.85
N MET A 331 5.77 -5.87 16.91
CA MET A 331 4.99 -4.63 16.87
C MET A 331 5.85 -3.39 17.06
N LYS A 332 7.08 -3.52 17.56
CA LYS A 332 8.00 -2.40 17.81
C LYS A 332 9.09 -2.31 16.73
N PRO A 333 9.56 -1.10 16.38
CA PRO A 333 10.77 -0.96 15.57
C PRO A 333 11.97 -1.59 16.29
N VAL A 334 12.76 -2.39 15.57
CA VAL A 334 13.94 -3.07 16.14
C VAL A 334 14.89 -2.08 16.81
N ALA A 335 15.09 -0.92 16.20
CA ALA A 335 15.97 0.13 16.74
C ALA A 335 15.60 0.55 18.17
N TYR A 336 14.30 0.63 18.49
CA TYR A 336 13.85 0.96 19.86
C TYR A 336 13.92 -0.21 20.83
N ILE A 337 13.93 -1.45 20.32
CA ILE A 337 14.18 -2.64 21.15
C ILE A 337 15.66 -2.69 21.52
N THR A 338 16.54 -2.49 20.53
CA THR A 338 17.99 -2.50 20.70
C THR A 338 18.54 -1.24 21.38
N GLY A 339 17.78 -0.14 21.36
CA GLY A 339 18.22 1.17 21.82
C GLY A 339 19.24 1.87 20.91
N GLU A 340 19.53 1.31 19.73
CA GLU A 340 20.49 1.88 18.78
C GLU A 340 20.08 1.72 17.30
N LYS A 341 20.68 2.55 16.45
CA LYS A 341 20.50 2.54 15.00
C LYS A 341 21.80 2.88 14.27
N GLU A 342 22.17 2.07 13.29
CA GLU A 342 23.22 2.41 12.35
C GLU A 342 22.75 3.49 11.35
N PHE A 343 23.56 4.54 11.19
CA PHE A 343 23.37 5.65 10.26
C PHE A 343 24.74 6.20 9.85
N PHE A 344 24.98 6.33 8.54
CA PHE A 344 26.25 6.86 8.01
C PHE A 344 27.50 6.18 8.63
N GLU A 345 27.49 4.85 8.68
CA GLU A 345 28.57 4.00 9.22
C GLU A 345 28.82 4.13 10.75
N LEU A 346 28.01 4.92 11.45
CA LEU A 346 28.06 5.10 12.91
C LEU A 346 26.82 4.51 13.60
N ARG A 347 26.98 4.07 14.85
CA ARG A 347 25.88 3.53 15.67
C ARG A 347 25.38 4.57 16.67
N PHE A 348 24.18 5.09 16.45
CA PHE A 348 23.54 6.09 17.32
C PHE A 348 22.62 5.42 18.33
N PHE A 349 22.70 5.82 19.59
CA PHE A 349 21.63 5.59 20.54
C PHE A 349 20.34 6.26 20.06
N VAL A 350 19.22 5.57 20.20
CA VAL A 350 17.87 6.06 19.88
C VAL A 350 16.85 5.52 20.88
N ASN A 351 15.80 6.28 21.11
CA ASN A 351 14.65 5.87 21.90
C ASN A 351 13.36 6.51 21.35
N GLN A 352 12.24 6.30 22.04
CA GLN A 352 10.93 6.82 21.67
C GLN A 352 10.83 8.36 21.66
N ASP A 353 11.85 9.09 22.12
CA ASP A 353 11.91 10.55 22.07
C ASP A 353 12.54 11.08 20.77
N THR A 354 13.14 10.19 19.96
CA THR A 354 13.87 10.54 18.72
C THR A 354 13.29 9.82 17.52
N MET A 355 13.19 10.49 16.37
CA MET A 355 12.92 9.79 15.10
C MET A 355 14.07 8.83 14.78
N ILE A 356 13.76 7.61 14.35
CA ILE A 356 14.79 6.63 13.99
C ILE A 356 15.51 7.12 12.71
N PRO A 357 16.85 7.32 12.73
CA PRO A 357 17.61 7.78 11.57
C PRO A 357 17.32 6.98 10.30
N ARG A 358 17.10 7.71 9.19
CA ARG A 358 16.71 7.12 7.89
C ARG A 358 17.89 7.13 6.93
N LYS A 359 18.06 6.06 6.16
CA LYS A 359 19.10 6.00 5.10
C LYS A 359 18.96 7.12 4.06
N SER A 360 17.75 7.63 3.81
CA SER A 360 17.53 8.77 2.91
C SER A 360 18.16 10.06 3.44
N THR A 361 18.27 10.22 4.76
CA THR A 361 18.85 11.39 5.41
C THR A 361 20.37 11.44 5.29
N GLU A 362 21.03 10.32 4.95
CA GLU A 362 22.47 10.32 4.66
C GLU A 362 22.84 11.21 3.46
N TYR A 363 21.91 11.47 2.53
CA TYR A 363 22.14 12.41 1.43
C TYR A 363 22.26 13.85 1.91
N LEU A 364 21.62 14.21 3.03
CA LEU A 364 21.79 15.51 3.67
C LEU A 364 23.20 15.62 4.26
N VAL A 365 23.67 14.59 4.97
CA VAL A 365 25.04 14.50 5.51
C VAL A 365 26.09 14.65 4.40
N ARG A 366 25.94 13.89 3.31
CA ARG A 366 26.84 13.95 2.14
C ARG A 366 26.88 15.36 1.53
N ALA A 367 25.74 16.04 1.44
CA ALA A 367 25.67 17.38 0.88
C ALA A 367 26.53 18.39 1.66
N VAL A 368 26.50 18.33 3.00
CA VAL A 368 27.33 19.20 3.85
C VAL A 368 28.81 18.87 3.70
N ILE A 369 29.14 17.58 3.66
CA ILE A 369 30.52 17.11 3.47
C ILE A 369 31.06 17.59 2.11
N ASP A 370 30.28 17.46 1.03
CA ASP A 370 30.65 17.93 -0.31
C ASP A 370 30.94 19.45 -0.32
N ILE A 371 30.12 20.24 0.40
CA ILE A 371 30.33 21.69 0.54
C ILE A 371 31.65 21.97 1.26
N TYR A 372 31.93 21.27 2.36
CA TYR A 372 33.17 21.42 3.12
C TYR A 372 34.39 21.17 2.24
N PHE A 373 34.43 20.02 1.55
CA PHE A 373 35.57 19.67 0.70
C PHE A 373 35.66 20.55 -0.55
N SER A 374 34.54 21.03 -1.11
CA SER A 374 34.59 22.01 -2.20
C SER A 374 35.19 23.35 -1.76
N LYS A 375 34.91 23.82 -0.53
CA LYS A 375 35.56 25.01 0.05
C LYS A 375 37.05 24.73 0.31
N LEU A 376 37.41 23.51 0.71
CA LEU A 376 38.80 23.12 0.89
C LEU A 376 39.59 23.18 -0.42
N ASP A 377 39.10 22.50 -1.45
CA ASP A 377 39.76 22.33 -2.75
C ASP A 377 39.91 23.66 -3.50
N SER A 378 38.97 24.59 -3.31
CA SER A 378 39.04 25.93 -3.88
C SER A 378 40.04 26.85 -3.15
N GLY A 379 40.66 26.39 -2.06
CA GLY A 379 41.58 27.20 -1.27
C GLY A 379 40.90 28.31 -0.46
N PHE A 380 39.58 28.25 -0.27
CA PHE A 380 38.77 29.30 0.38
C PHE A 380 39.35 29.75 1.74
N TRP A 381 39.91 28.81 2.51
CA TRP A 381 40.49 29.09 3.83
C TRP A 381 41.98 29.46 3.81
N LYS A 382 42.67 29.37 2.65
CA LYS A 382 44.09 29.74 2.52
C LYS A 382 44.28 31.27 2.41
N ASP A 383 43.28 31.98 1.89
CA ASP A 383 43.34 33.43 1.64
C ASP A 383 42.85 34.30 2.81
N GLN A 384 42.30 33.69 3.88
CA GLN A 384 41.85 34.44 5.07
C GLN A 384 43.03 34.68 6.03
N LYS A 385 43.46 35.95 6.12
CA LYS A 385 44.73 36.37 6.76
C LYS A 385 44.83 36.21 8.28
N ASP A 386 43.74 35.87 8.97
CA ASP A 386 43.66 35.93 10.44
C ASP A 386 43.43 34.55 11.10
N GLY A 387 44.31 33.58 10.85
CA GLY A 387 44.71 32.50 11.80
C GLY A 387 43.68 31.52 12.43
N PHE A 388 42.36 31.72 12.35
CA PHE A 388 41.34 30.93 13.05
C PHE A 388 40.07 30.78 12.21
N ASN A 389 40.16 30.10 11.06
CA ASN A 389 38.97 29.79 10.27
C ASN A 389 38.15 28.70 10.98
N THR A 390 36.84 28.91 11.10
CA THR A 390 35.90 27.91 11.62
C THR A 390 34.87 27.61 10.55
N PHE A 391 34.57 26.33 10.32
CA PHE A 391 33.42 25.89 9.55
C PHE A 391 32.28 25.56 10.51
N SER A 392 31.21 26.36 10.47
CA SER A 392 30.12 26.31 11.45
C SER A 392 28.83 25.73 10.84
N ILE A 393 28.25 24.74 11.52
CA ILE A 393 27.04 24.03 11.08
C ILE A 393 25.93 24.19 12.12
N LEU A 394 24.74 24.58 11.68
CA LEU A 394 23.51 24.62 12.48
C LEU A 394 22.56 23.49 12.02
N ASP A 395 22.19 22.59 12.91
CA ASP A 395 21.27 21.48 12.65
C ASP A 395 19.91 21.74 13.34
N CYS A 396 18.90 22.12 12.56
CA CYS A 396 17.57 22.43 13.07
C CYS A 396 16.67 21.18 13.11
N GLY A 397 16.21 20.80 14.30
CA GLY A 397 15.48 19.55 14.53
C GLY A 397 16.44 18.36 14.62
N THR A 398 17.51 18.51 15.40
CA THR A 398 18.65 17.58 15.40
C THR A 398 18.30 16.16 15.86
N GLY A 399 17.22 15.99 16.64
CA GLY A 399 16.77 14.70 17.14
C GLY A 399 17.87 13.97 17.90
N SER A 400 18.30 12.81 17.40
CA SER A 400 19.39 12.01 17.98
C SER A 400 20.80 12.57 17.72
N GLY A 401 20.91 13.73 17.05
CA GLY A 401 22.18 14.35 16.65
C GLY A 401 22.82 13.72 15.41
N CYS A 402 22.13 12.76 14.77
CA CYS A 402 22.76 11.89 13.78
C CYS A 402 23.32 12.61 12.55
N ILE A 403 22.68 13.69 12.09
CA ILE A 403 23.16 14.49 10.95
C ILE A 403 24.45 15.21 11.33
N LEU A 404 24.38 16.08 12.34
CA LEU A 404 25.50 16.92 12.77
C LEU A 404 26.72 16.08 13.18
N ILE A 405 26.51 15.06 13.99
CA ILE A 405 27.59 14.18 14.48
C ILE A 405 28.27 13.45 13.32
N SER A 406 27.50 12.94 12.36
CA SER A 406 28.07 12.23 11.20
C SER A 406 28.94 13.14 10.33
N VAL A 407 28.49 14.38 10.10
CA VAL A 407 29.28 15.37 9.34
C VAL A 407 30.59 15.68 10.07
N LEU A 408 30.51 16.04 11.36
CA LEU A 408 31.69 16.37 12.15
C LEU A 408 32.66 15.20 12.24
N HIS A 409 32.16 14.00 12.55
CA HIS A 409 32.96 12.79 12.65
C HIS A 409 33.71 12.51 11.35
N TYR A 410 33.00 12.53 10.21
CA TYR A 410 33.60 12.24 8.91
C TYR A 410 34.73 13.23 8.58
N ILE A 411 34.46 14.52 8.74
CA ILE A 411 35.45 15.56 8.44
C ILE A 411 36.65 15.43 9.39
N LEU A 412 36.43 15.33 10.70
CA LEU A 412 37.49 15.25 11.72
C LEU A 412 38.35 13.98 11.55
N SER A 413 37.74 12.85 11.23
CA SER A 413 38.46 11.61 10.95
C SER A 413 39.36 11.74 9.72
N ARG A 414 38.88 12.39 8.66
CA ARG A 414 39.69 12.67 7.45
C ARG A 414 40.80 13.68 7.70
N LYS A 415 40.61 14.65 8.61
CA LYS A 415 41.66 15.62 8.96
C LYS A 415 42.93 14.96 9.48
N LEU A 416 42.82 13.83 10.18
CA LEU A 416 43.99 13.10 10.67
C LEU A 416 44.90 12.61 9.53
N GLU A 417 44.38 12.52 8.31
CA GLU A 417 45.09 12.07 7.11
C GLU A 417 45.66 13.24 6.28
N ILE A 418 45.30 14.50 6.59
CA ILE A 418 45.60 15.68 5.77
C ILE A 418 46.64 16.56 6.48
N THR A 419 47.71 16.94 5.77
CA THR A 419 48.84 17.74 6.31
C THR A 419 48.65 19.25 6.21
N GLU A 420 47.57 19.73 5.60
CA GLU A 420 47.26 21.16 5.47
C GLU A 420 46.59 21.73 6.75
N THR A 421 46.74 23.03 6.99
CA THR A 421 46.02 23.73 8.07
C THR A 421 44.53 23.80 7.74
N LEU A 422 43.70 23.06 8.48
CA LEU A 422 42.25 22.97 8.23
C LEU A 422 41.44 23.83 9.22
N PRO A 423 40.29 24.41 8.79
CA PRO A 423 39.47 25.27 9.66
C PRO A 423 38.87 24.47 10.82
N TYR A 424 38.82 25.00 12.03
CA TYR A 424 38.12 24.37 13.16
C TYR A 424 36.66 24.05 12.82
N LEU A 425 36.08 23.06 13.48
CA LEU A 425 34.67 22.71 13.25
C LEU A 425 33.83 23.11 14.46
N PHE A 426 32.74 23.82 14.18
CA PHE A 426 31.73 24.14 15.17
C PHE A 426 30.38 23.60 14.73
N GLY A 427 29.74 22.81 15.58
CA GLY A 427 28.39 22.30 15.36
C GLY A 427 27.44 22.74 16.47
N LEU A 428 26.26 23.20 16.11
CA LEU A 428 25.15 23.44 17.03
C LEU A 428 23.90 22.72 16.54
N GLY A 429 23.37 21.80 17.36
CA GLY A 429 22.08 21.17 17.11
C GLY A 429 20.97 21.80 17.96
N LEU A 430 19.82 22.03 17.35
CA LEU A 430 18.63 22.56 18.01
C LEU A 430 17.50 21.53 17.97
N ASP A 431 16.81 21.34 19.09
CA ASP A 431 15.59 20.55 19.13
C ASP A 431 14.63 21.09 20.21
N ILE A 432 13.33 20.98 19.96
CA ILE A 432 12.31 21.35 20.94
C ILE A 432 12.17 20.31 22.05
N ASN A 433 12.56 19.05 21.78
CA ASN A 433 12.48 17.96 22.75
C ASN A 433 13.81 17.82 23.53
N SER A 434 13.79 18.17 24.81
CA SER A 434 14.97 18.04 25.68
C SER A 434 15.45 16.59 25.81
N ALA A 435 14.54 15.62 25.82
CA ALA A 435 14.89 14.21 25.90
C ALA A 435 15.63 13.72 24.64
N ALA A 436 15.29 14.26 23.46
CA ALA A 436 16.04 14.00 22.23
C ALA A 436 17.46 14.55 22.31
N LEU A 437 17.64 15.75 22.87
CA LEU A 437 18.96 16.36 23.06
C LEU A 437 19.83 15.56 24.03
N ASP A 438 19.26 14.93 25.05
CA ASP A 438 20.02 14.05 25.95
C ASP A 438 20.56 12.82 25.20
N ILE A 439 19.78 12.28 24.25
CA ILE A 439 20.26 11.23 23.34
C ILE A 439 21.35 11.76 22.41
N ALA A 440 21.20 12.98 21.86
CA ALA A 440 22.21 13.61 21.01
C ALA A 440 23.55 13.81 21.74
N ARG A 441 23.52 14.25 23.01
CA ARG A 441 24.72 14.39 23.86
C ARG A 441 25.41 13.05 24.10
N LYS A 442 24.65 11.99 24.43
CA LYS A 442 25.21 10.62 24.53
C LYS A 442 25.87 10.15 23.24
N ASN A 443 25.32 10.54 22.09
CA ASN A 443 25.90 10.21 20.79
C ASN A 443 27.17 11.01 20.48
N VAL A 444 27.28 12.26 20.95
CA VAL A 444 28.53 13.04 20.90
C VAL A 444 29.60 12.36 21.75
N GLU A 445 29.26 11.93 22.97
CA GLU A 445 30.21 11.22 23.83
C GLU A 445 30.74 9.95 23.16
N ARG A 446 29.86 9.22 22.46
CA ARG A 446 30.22 7.98 21.76
C ARG A 446 31.14 8.21 20.58
N HIS A 447 30.87 9.22 19.75
CA HIS A 447 31.51 9.34 18.43
C HIS A 447 32.50 10.50 18.31
N LEU A 448 32.31 11.60 19.04
CA LEU A 448 33.13 12.81 18.87
C LEU A 448 34.13 13.05 19.99
N ASN A 449 34.02 12.39 21.15
CA ASN A 449 34.95 12.60 22.28
C ASN A 449 36.45 12.61 21.90
N PRO A 450 36.95 11.74 20.99
CA PRO A 450 38.36 11.78 20.57
C PRO A 450 38.75 13.05 19.79
N PHE A 451 37.79 13.76 19.20
CA PHE A 451 38.02 14.87 18.29
C PHE A 451 37.65 16.25 18.87
N ILE A 452 36.78 16.29 19.88
CA ILE A 452 36.38 17.53 20.56
C ILE A 452 37.58 18.10 21.33
N SER A 453 37.76 19.41 21.22
CA SER A 453 38.83 20.15 21.89
C SER A 453 38.37 21.58 22.18
N ASN A 454 39.27 22.44 22.69
CA ASN A 454 38.96 23.86 22.84
C ASN A 454 38.52 24.53 21.54
N ASN A 455 38.95 24.00 20.38
CA ASN A 455 38.71 24.61 19.08
C ASN A 455 37.65 23.86 18.24
N ASN A 456 37.53 22.53 18.35
CA ASN A 456 36.44 21.77 17.71
C ASN A 456 35.34 21.48 18.72
N LYS A 457 34.11 21.95 18.46
CA LYS A 457 32.99 21.83 19.42
C LYS A 457 31.72 21.34 18.73
N CYS A 458 30.92 20.59 19.49
CA CYS A 458 29.57 20.20 19.14
C CYS A 458 28.69 20.45 20.36
N ASP A 459 27.64 21.25 20.23
CA ASP A 459 26.72 21.60 21.32
C ASP A 459 25.25 21.44 20.90
N PHE A 460 24.36 21.41 21.89
CA PHE A 460 22.94 21.13 21.74
C PHE A 460 22.08 22.00 22.64
N GLN A 461 21.13 22.71 22.03
CA GLN A 461 20.27 23.67 22.74
C GLN A 461 18.79 23.37 22.52
N ASN A 462 18.01 23.55 23.59
CA ASN A 462 16.56 23.36 23.55
C ASN A 462 15.88 24.61 22.99
N VAL A 463 15.67 24.61 21.67
CA VAL A 463 15.18 25.77 20.92
C VAL A 463 14.21 25.29 19.86
N ASP A 464 13.07 25.96 19.74
CA ASP A 464 12.18 25.82 18.60
C ASP A 464 12.73 26.59 17.40
N PHE A 465 13.18 25.85 16.38
CA PHE A 465 13.71 26.45 15.16
C PHE A 465 12.66 27.24 14.36
N SER A 466 11.38 27.12 14.67
CA SER A 466 10.35 28.00 14.12
C SER A 466 10.54 29.47 14.55
N ASN A 467 11.33 29.69 15.60
CA ASN A 467 11.47 30.97 16.29
C ASN A 467 12.94 31.41 16.49
N LEU A 468 13.87 30.94 15.65
CA LEU A 468 15.30 31.33 15.70
C LEU A 468 15.54 32.84 15.86
N HIS A 469 14.73 33.67 15.20
CA HIS A 469 14.86 35.13 15.26
C HIS A 469 14.61 35.75 16.65
N ASN A 470 14.09 35.00 17.62
CA ASN A 470 13.88 35.45 19.00
C ASN A 470 14.87 34.81 19.98
N TYR A 471 15.80 33.99 19.51
CA TYR A 471 16.78 33.33 20.36
C TYR A 471 18.12 34.05 20.30
N GLU A 472 18.31 35.00 21.21
CA GLU A 472 19.49 35.88 21.27
C GLU A 472 20.85 35.15 21.24
N PRO A 473 21.03 33.99 21.88
CA PRO A 473 22.33 33.31 21.85
C PRO A 473 22.77 32.85 20.46
N LEU A 474 21.88 32.74 19.47
CA LEU A 474 22.24 32.44 18.08
C LEU A 474 22.74 33.66 17.30
N PHE A 475 22.50 34.89 17.81
CA PHE A 475 22.79 36.10 17.06
C PHE A 475 24.30 36.29 16.94
N ASN A 476 24.74 36.64 15.73
CA ASN A 476 26.17 36.80 15.39
C ASN A 476 27.03 35.53 15.52
N MET A 477 26.43 34.33 15.67
CA MET A 477 27.19 33.07 15.57
C MET A 477 27.60 32.74 14.12
N CYS A 478 26.88 33.29 13.12
CA CYS A 478 27.17 33.22 11.69
C CYS A 478 27.58 31.82 11.18
N PHE A 479 26.59 30.98 10.87
CA PHE A 479 26.79 29.62 10.36
C PHE A 479 27.10 29.58 8.86
N ASP A 480 28.07 28.74 8.45
CA ASP A 480 28.34 28.42 7.04
C ASP A 480 27.20 27.61 6.41
N VAL A 481 26.66 26.64 7.17
CA VAL A 481 25.61 25.74 6.68
C VAL A 481 24.54 25.58 7.74
N LEU A 482 23.29 25.82 7.36
CA LEU A 482 22.11 25.37 8.10
C LEU A 482 21.56 24.12 7.43
N VAL A 483 21.42 23.04 8.19
CA VAL A 483 20.74 21.82 7.76
C VAL A 483 19.46 21.61 8.56
N CYS A 484 18.46 21.01 7.91
CA CYS A 484 17.21 20.68 8.57
C CYS A 484 16.55 19.47 7.91
N ASN A 485 16.19 18.48 8.73
CA ASN A 485 15.23 17.45 8.36
C ASN A 485 13.93 17.68 9.16
N PRO A 486 13.06 18.60 8.71
CA PRO A 486 11.87 18.95 9.48
C PRO A 486 10.81 17.84 9.38
N PRO A 487 9.82 17.83 10.29
CA PRO A 487 8.61 17.03 10.12
C PRO A 487 7.88 17.44 8.84
N TYR A 488 7.47 16.48 8.01
CA TYR A 488 6.84 16.75 6.71
C TYR A 488 5.68 15.80 6.36
N LEU A 489 5.31 14.85 7.23
CA LEU A 489 4.13 14.02 6.99
C LEU A 489 2.86 14.82 7.29
N ASP A 490 1.91 14.80 6.37
CA ASP A 490 0.65 15.51 6.54
C ASP A 490 -0.22 14.88 7.65
N VAL A 491 -0.64 15.69 8.61
CA VAL A 491 -1.55 15.27 9.70
C VAL A 491 -2.90 14.76 9.18
N ASP A 492 -3.37 15.28 8.06
CA ASP A 492 -4.64 14.88 7.44
C ASP A 492 -4.52 13.56 6.67
N ARG A 493 -3.31 13.02 6.56
CA ARG A 493 -3.02 11.73 5.94
C ARG A 493 -2.43 10.77 6.98
N PRO A 494 -3.26 10.21 7.88
CA PRO A 494 -2.78 9.32 8.92
C PRO A 494 -2.13 8.08 8.32
N LEU A 495 -1.12 7.59 9.04
CA LEU A 495 -0.51 6.31 8.76
C LEU A 495 -1.53 5.18 8.95
N THR A 496 -1.29 4.03 8.34
CA THR A 496 -2.11 2.86 8.66
C THR A 496 -1.85 2.46 10.11
N ASN A 497 -2.88 1.95 10.80
CA ASN A 497 -2.78 1.55 12.22
C ASN A 497 -1.60 0.59 12.50
N ASP A 498 -1.19 -0.18 11.48
CA ASP A 498 -0.11 -1.17 11.56
C ASP A 498 1.28 -0.67 11.09
N ASP A 499 1.43 0.64 10.85
CA ASP A 499 2.69 1.28 10.46
C ASP A 499 3.61 1.48 11.68
N PRO A 500 4.86 0.99 11.65
CA PRO A 500 5.79 1.11 12.79
C PRO A 500 6.12 2.56 13.15
N ARG A 501 5.94 3.52 12.24
CA ARG A 501 6.15 4.95 12.51
C ARG A 501 5.14 5.51 13.52
N ASN A 502 4.02 4.83 13.76
CA ASN A 502 3.08 5.21 14.83
C ASN A 502 3.70 5.13 16.23
N LEU A 503 4.86 4.49 16.38
CA LEU A 503 5.59 4.39 17.64
C LEU A 503 6.74 5.40 17.76
N GLU A 504 6.98 6.22 16.73
CA GLU A 504 7.96 7.31 16.76
C GLU A 504 7.26 8.62 17.18
N PRO A 505 8.00 9.63 17.71
CA PRO A 505 7.39 10.88 18.15
C PRO A 505 6.57 11.57 17.07
N SER A 506 5.30 11.87 17.35
CA SER A 506 4.40 12.48 16.38
C SER A 506 4.88 13.87 15.93
N ASN A 507 5.46 14.65 16.85
CA ASN A 507 6.04 15.96 16.58
C ASN A 507 7.28 15.92 15.67
N ALA A 508 7.98 14.78 15.59
CA ALA A 508 9.12 14.59 14.70
C ALA A 508 8.71 14.12 13.29
N LEU A 509 7.49 13.60 13.15
CA LEU A 509 6.99 13.04 11.89
C LEU A 509 6.03 13.98 11.16
N PHE A 510 5.08 14.56 11.89
CA PHE A 510 3.92 15.20 11.29
C PHE A 510 4.00 16.73 11.29
N ALA A 511 3.42 17.31 10.25
CA ALA A 511 3.28 18.74 10.07
C ALA A 511 1.92 19.07 9.45
N GLU A 512 1.33 20.18 9.88
CA GLU A 512 0.11 20.73 9.30
C GLU A 512 0.40 21.36 7.92
N GLU A 513 -0.63 21.97 7.33
CA GLU A 513 -0.58 22.63 6.02
C GLU A 513 -0.12 21.69 4.90
N GLY A 514 -0.61 20.45 4.89
CA GLY A 514 -0.20 19.45 3.89
C GLY A 514 1.25 18.99 4.04
N GLY A 515 1.81 19.08 5.26
CA GLY A 515 3.21 18.77 5.55
C GLY A 515 4.19 19.93 5.37
N TYR A 516 3.72 21.15 5.05
CA TYR A 516 4.58 22.27 4.69
C TYR A 516 4.84 23.29 5.82
N LYS A 517 4.16 23.17 6.97
CA LYS A 517 4.22 24.13 8.09
C LYS A 517 5.65 24.51 8.49
N PHE A 518 6.49 23.53 8.79
CA PHE A 518 7.83 23.81 9.31
C PHE A 518 8.80 24.40 8.28
N TYR A 519 8.63 24.10 6.98
CA TYR A 519 9.37 24.80 5.93
C TYR A 519 9.03 26.29 5.90
N ARG A 520 7.75 26.65 6.03
CA ARG A 520 7.32 28.06 6.07
C ARG A 520 7.79 28.77 7.32
N LEU A 521 7.72 28.11 8.48
CA LEU A 521 8.16 28.69 9.74
C LEU A 521 9.67 28.94 9.73
N LEU A 522 10.46 27.97 9.27
CA LEU A 522 11.90 28.15 9.12
C LEU A 522 12.22 29.31 8.16
N TYR A 523 11.58 29.36 6.99
CA TYR A 523 11.73 30.49 6.06
C TYR A 523 11.41 31.83 6.72
N LYS A 524 10.24 31.96 7.35
CA LYS A 524 9.83 33.20 8.04
C LYS A 524 10.83 33.62 9.11
N SER A 525 11.33 32.68 9.90
CA SER A 525 12.29 32.94 10.96
C SER A 525 13.62 33.45 10.41
N LEU A 526 14.12 32.86 9.31
CA LEU A 526 15.35 33.28 8.65
C LEU A 526 15.21 34.65 7.97
N GLU A 527 14.07 34.91 7.32
CA GLU A 527 13.78 36.23 6.72
C GLU A 527 13.67 37.31 7.80
N HIS A 528 13.00 37.01 8.93
CA HIS A 528 12.91 37.95 10.05
C HIS A 528 14.29 38.24 10.64
N ALA A 529 15.11 37.20 10.87
CA ALA A 529 16.47 37.37 11.36
C ALA A 529 17.32 38.22 10.42
N TYR A 530 17.12 38.09 9.11
CA TYR A 530 17.81 38.91 8.13
C TYR A 530 17.39 40.38 8.17
N ILE A 531 16.08 40.65 8.13
CA ILE A 531 15.53 42.01 8.14
C ILE A 531 16.00 42.77 9.39
N ASN A 532 16.10 42.07 10.52
CA ASN A 532 16.53 42.63 11.80
C ASN A 532 18.05 42.55 12.04
N LYS A 533 18.85 42.15 11.04
CA LYS A 533 20.32 42.09 11.08
C LYS A 533 20.88 41.24 12.23
N LEU A 534 20.21 40.12 12.54
CA LEU A 534 20.57 39.19 13.62
C LEU A 534 21.69 38.19 13.23
N ASN A 535 22.19 38.25 11.99
CA ASN A 535 23.37 37.53 11.48
C ASN A 535 23.47 36.05 11.94
N ILE A 536 22.46 35.25 11.61
CA ILE A 536 22.45 33.81 11.89
C ILE A 536 23.29 33.03 10.86
N LEU A 537 23.19 33.38 9.58
CA LEU A 537 23.96 32.76 8.50
C LEU A 537 25.03 33.71 8.00
N GLN A 538 26.16 33.14 7.55
CA GLN A 538 27.19 33.89 6.80
C GLN A 538 26.60 34.49 5.51
N GLN A 539 27.28 35.48 4.94
CA GLN A 539 26.85 36.10 3.67
C GLN A 539 26.78 35.08 2.52
N ASP A 540 27.73 34.16 2.47
CA ASP A 540 27.78 33.00 1.57
C ASP A 540 27.19 31.73 2.20
N GLY A 541 26.43 31.88 3.29
CA GLY A 541 25.84 30.77 4.02
C GLY A 541 24.81 30.00 3.20
N LEU A 542 24.79 28.68 3.39
CA LEU A 542 23.95 27.75 2.64
C LEU A 542 22.89 27.12 3.54
N ILE A 543 21.73 26.82 2.95
CA ILE A 543 20.65 26.08 3.60
C ILE A 543 20.44 24.75 2.86
N ILE A 544 20.39 23.65 3.59
CA ILE A 544 20.08 22.33 3.03
C ILE A 544 18.90 21.72 3.76
N LEU A 545 17.82 21.45 3.03
CA LEU A 545 16.58 20.92 3.61
C LEU A 545 16.31 19.52 3.08
N GLU A 546 16.07 18.55 3.96
CA GLU A 546 15.42 17.30 3.55
C GLU A 546 13.96 17.55 3.20
N ILE A 547 13.47 16.86 2.17
CA ILE A 547 12.10 16.94 1.67
C ILE A 547 11.47 15.57 1.47
N GLY A 548 10.17 15.51 1.71
CA GLY A 548 9.35 14.38 1.30
C GLY A 548 9.26 14.26 -0.22
N SER A 549 8.93 13.05 -0.70
CA SER A 549 8.78 12.80 -2.13
C SER A 549 7.74 13.73 -2.75
N LYS A 550 8.07 14.35 -3.89
CA LYS A 550 7.22 15.28 -4.66
C LYS A 550 6.94 16.63 -3.97
N MET A 551 7.71 17.00 -2.95
CA MET A 551 7.57 18.30 -2.27
C MET A 551 8.49 19.39 -2.83
N ALA A 552 9.44 19.04 -3.72
CA ALA A 552 10.51 19.94 -4.15
C ALA A 552 10.02 21.28 -4.71
N GLU A 553 9.11 21.25 -5.67
CA GLU A 553 8.59 22.48 -6.30
C GLU A 553 7.90 23.39 -5.29
N LYS A 554 7.10 22.82 -4.38
CA LYS A 554 6.40 23.61 -3.37
C LYS A 554 7.33 24.22 -2.33
N VAL A 555 8.38 23.51 -1.94
CA VAL A 555 9.40 24.04 -1.01
C VAL A 555 10.24 25.13 -1.68
N LYS A 556 10.55 25.01 -2.98
CA LYS A 556 11.19 26.09 -3.75
C LYS A 556 10.33 27.35 -3.79
N GLU A 557 9.00 27.22 -3.94
CA GLU A 557 8.07 28.35 -3.86
C GLU A 557 8.08 29.01 -2.48
N ILE A 558 8.14 28.21 -1.40
CA ILE A 558 8.20 28.73 -0.02
C ILE A 558 9.50 29.54 0.16
N PHE A 559 10.62 29.04 -0.35
CA PHE A 559 11.93 29.67 -0.28
C PHE A 559 12.21 30.59 -1.49
N ALA A 560 11.19 31.22 -2.08
CA ALA A 560 11.36 32.08 -3.26
C ALA A 560 12.28 33.30 -3.04
N GLY A 561 12.51 33.72 -1.79
CA GLY A 561 13.52 34.73 -1.43
C GLY A 561 14.97 34.24 -1.58
N TRP A 562 15.16 32.92 -1.71
CA TRP A 562 16.45 32.25 -1.83
C TRP A 562 16.63 31.68 -3.24
N LYS A 563 17.87 31.43 -3.63
CA LYS A 563 18.21 30.75 -4.89
C LYS A 563 18.37 29.27 -4.61
N CYS A 564 17.63 28.41 -5.30
CA CYS A 564 17.84 26.97 -5.22
C CYS A 564 18.97 26.55 -6.16
N ASP A 565 20.14 26.23 -5.62
CA ASP A 565 21.33 25.88 -6.41
C ASP A 565 21.32 24.42 -6.87
N LYS A 566 20.77 23.51 -6.06
CA LYS A 566 20.79 22.07 -6.35
C LYS A 566 19.60 21.33 -5.78
N VAL A 567 19.10 20.36 -6.55
CA VAL A 567 18.16 19.32 -6.09
C VAL A 567 18.93 18.01 -6.00
N ILE A 568 19.09 17.49 -4.79
CA ILE A 568 19.85 16.27 -4.52
C ILE A 568 18.87 15.09 -4.55
N LYS A 569 19.21 14.07 -5.33
CA LYS A 569 18.39 12.88 -5.54
C LYS A 569 19.06 11.65 -4.94
N ASP A 570 18.25 10.70 -4.49
CA ASP A 570 18.74 9.38 -4.10
C ASP A 570 19.08 8.49 -5.31
N HIS A 571 19.65 7.32 -5.04
CA HIS A 571 19.96 6.30 -6.05
C HIS A 571 18.76 5.83 -6.89
N GLN A 572 17.52 6.09 -6.46
CA GLN A 572 16.29 5.77 -7.19
C GLN A 572 15.78 6.96 -8.01
N GLY A 573 16.51 8.08 -8.00
CA GLY A 573 16.13 9.32 -8.67
C GLY A 573 15.07 10.12 -7.92
N LEU A 574 14.73 9.78 -6.69
CA LEU A 574 13.79 10.55 -5.88
C LEU A 574 14.50 11.76 -5.27
N GLU A 575 13.85 12.92 -5.35
CA GLU A 575 14.35 14.16 -4.75
C GLU A 575 14.30 14.04 -3.23
N ARG A 576 15.44 14.34 -2.58
CA ARG A 576 15.62 14.20 -1.13
C ARG A 576 16.03 15.47 -0.45
N CYS A 577 16.89 16.27 -1.06
CA CYS A 577 17.34 17.52 -0.46
C CYS A 577 17.32 18.68 -1.44
N LEU A 578 17.11 19.88 -0.92
CA LEU A 578 17.24 21.13 -1.64
C LEU A 578 18.35 21.97 -1.02
N LEU A 579 19.29 22.43 -1.85
CA LEU A 579 20.34 23.35 -1.48
C LEU A 579 19.93 24.77 -1.90
N PHE A 580 20.02 25.71 -0.98
CA PHE A 580 19.73 27.12 -1.21
C PHE A 580 20.90 28.02 -0.81
N SER A 581 21.15 29.05 -1.61
CA SER A 581 21.97 30.20 -1.26
C SER A 581 21.13 31.46 -1.18
N ARG A 582 21.67 32.50 -0.53
CA ARG A 582 21.15 33.86 -0.65
C ARG A 582 21.07 34.27 -2.13
N LYS A 583 20.01 34.99 -2.50
CA LYS A 583 20.03 35.77 -3.74
C LYS A 583 20.97 36.97 -3.55
N PRO A 584 21.80 37.31 -4.55
CA PRO A 584 22.67 38.47 -4.50
C PRO A 584 21.89 39.79 -4.41
#